data_AF-A0A960X2E4-F1
#
_entry.id   AF-A0A960X2E4-F1
#
_cell.length_a   1.000
_cell.length_b   1.000
_cell.length_c   1.000
_cell.angle_alpha   90.00
_cell.angle_beta   90.00
_cell.angle_gamma   90.00
#
_symmetry.space_group_name_H-M   'P 1'
#
loop_
_entity.id
_entity.type
_entity.pdbx_description
1 polymer ?
#
loop_
_entity_poly.entity_id
_entity_poly.type
_entity_poly.pdbx_seq_one_letter_code
_entity_poly.pdbx_strand_id
1 'polypeptide(L)'
;MNILSLFSFIAKLSYEEKDHGRTLVWQCHRCGDVQDFHFITGIGQFKLFGMPFNAPHRTAYMRCKKCSFDVKIEPEEQPLADAVRAITDRLSNGTLSSSTYKAEIETVPAHFMAAIRAVSENWQCPGCKEENPMGFVECWNCQKPMPGAEDIVAEAQAKEKEAAEKAAAEAGK
;
A
#
# COMPACT_ATOMS: atom_id res chain seq x y z
N MET A 1 -29.66 19.53 -29.20
CA MET A 1 -29.62 18.60 -28.05
C MET A 1 -28.25 17.94 -28.02
N ASN A 2 -27.44 18.24 -26.99
CA ASN A 2 -26.06 17.79 -26.88
C ASN A 2 -25.98 16.28 -26.63
N ILE A 3 -25.45 15.54 -27.61
CA ILE A 3 -25.23 14.08 -27.56
C ILE A 3 -24.35 13.67 -26.36
N LEU A 4 -23.49 14.58 -25.89
CA LEU A 4 -22.63 14.38 -24.71
C LEU A 4 -23.41 14.28 -23.38
N SER A 5 -24.66 14.77 -23.31
CA SER A 5 -25.47 14.69 -22.07
C SER A 5 -26.23 13.37 -21.94
N LEU A 6 -26.42 12.61 -23.02
CA LEU A 6 -27.10 11.31 -22.97
C LEU A 6 -26.20 10.20 -22.40
N PHE A 7 -24.88 10.30 -22.60
CA PHE A 7 -23.93 9.27 -22.16
C PHE A 7 -23.77 9.18 -20.63
N SER A 8 -23.97 10.27 -19.90
CA SER A 8 -23.93 10.25 -18.42
C SER A 8 -25.09 9.46 -17.80
N PHE A 9 -26.16 9.17 -18.55
CA PHE A 9 -27.27 8.31 -18.10
C PHE A 9 -27.07 6.82 -18.39
N ILE A 10 -26.17 6.47 -19.33
CA ILE A 10 -26.05 5.10 -19.84
C ILE A 10 -25.06 4.28 -19.01
N ALA A 11 -23.94 4.88 -18.59
CA ALA A 11 -22.90 4.20 -17.82
C ALA A 11 -22.43 5.07 -16.65
N LYS A 12 -22.50 4.54 -15.43
CA LYS A 12 -22.02 5.21 -14.22
C LYS A 12 -21.14 4.26 -13.41
N LEU A 13 -19.92 4.68 -13.13
CA LEU A 13 -19.10 4.08 -12.08
C LEU A 13 -19.59 4.65 -10.75
N SER A 14 -20.16 3.81 -9.89
CA SER A 14 -20.44 4.17 -8.50
C SER A 14 -19.34 3.62 -7.62
N TYR A 15 -18.80 4.45 -6.74
CA TYR A 15 -17.82 4.06 -5.73
C TYR A 15 -18.26 4.63 -4.38
N GLU A 16 -18.45 3.74 -3.41
CA GLU A 16 -18.86 4.09 -2.05
C GLU A 16 -17.76 3.67 -1.07
N GLU A 17 -17.19 4.63 -0.33
CA GLU A 17 -16.22 4.37 0.74
C GLU A 17 -16.93 4.37 2.10
N LYS A 18 -16.48 3.49 2.99
CA LYS A 18 -16.85 3.46 4.40
C LYS A 18 -15.58 3.45 5.25
N ASP A 19 -15.43 4.47 6.08
CA ASP A 19 -14.38 4.54 7.11
C ASP A 19 -14.87 3.81 8.38
N HIS A 20 -14.10 2.82 8.82
CA HIS A 20 -14.35 2.04 10.04
C HIS A 20 -13.59 2.59 11.25
N GLY A 21 -12.94 3.73 11.10
CA GLY A 21 -12.21 4.44 12.14
C GLY A 21 -10.75 4.00 12.27
N ARG A 22 -10.12 4.46 13.35
CA ARG A 22 -8.72 4.18 13.66
C ARG A 22 -8.51 2.70 13.92
N THR A 23 -7.56 2.12 13.21
CA THR A 23 -7.23 0.70 13.31
C THR A 23 -5.78 0.47 13.72
N LEU A 24 -4.86 1.34 13.33
CA LEU A 24 -3.44 1.20 13.65
C LEU A 24 -2.85 2.57 14.02
N VAL A 25 -2.03 2.59 15.07
CA VAL A 25 -1.16 3.74 15.39
C VAL A 25 0.27 3.33 15.05
N TRP A 26 0.86 3.97 14.04
CA TRP A 26 2.22 3.62 13.58
C TRP A 26 2.93 4.81 12.94
N GLN A 27 4.25 4.73 12.79
CA GLN A 27 5.02 5.74 12.08
C GLN A 27 4.68 5.72 10.59
N CYS A 28 4.13 6.81 10.08
CA CYS A 28 3.85 6.93 8.66
C CYS A 28 5.09 7.41 7.92
N HIS A 29 5.58 6.60 6.98
CA HIS A 29 6.71 6.95 6.11
C HIS A 29 6.58 8.34 5.47
N ARG A 30 5.42 8.65 4.88
CA ARG A 30 5.22 9.93 4.19
C ARG A 30 5.19 11.13 5.13
N CYS A 31 4.80 10.91 6.39
CA CYS A 31 4.70 11.99 7.38
C CYS A 31 5.97 12.17 8.20
N GLY A 32 6.80 11.12 8.35
CA GLY A 32 7.93 11.09 9.28
C GLY A 32 7.55 10.86 10.74
N ASP A 33 6.28 11.05 11.11
CA ASP A 33 5.78 10.97 12.49
C ASP A 33 4.85 9.78 12.73
N VAL A 34 4.57 9.48 14.01
CA VAL A 34 3.50 8.55 14.42
C VAL A 34 2.13 9.13 14.04
N GLN A 35 1.32 8.35 13.33
CA GLN A 35 0.01 8.73 12.83
C GLN A 35 -1.03 7.64 13.06
N ASP A 36 -2.29 8.06 13.08
CA ASP A 36 -3.44 7.16 13.01
C ASP A 36 -3.66 6.70 11.57
N PHE A 37 -3.75 5.39 11.39
CA PHE A 37 -4.20 4.74 10.17
C PHE A 37 -5.64 4.26 10.36
N HIS A 38 -6.50 4.69 9.45
CA HIS A 38 -7.90 4.34 9.42
C HIS A 38 -8.14 3.16 8.49
N PHE A 39 -9.01 2.23 8.88
CA PHE A 39 -9.42 1.14 8.01
C PHE A 39 -10.61 1.57 7.16
N ILE A 40 -10.44 1.55 5.84
CA ILE A 40 -11.46 1.99 4.90
C ILE A 40 -11.79 0.85 3.95
N THR A 41 -13.08 0.64 3.70
CA THR A 41 -13.58 -0.30 2.69
C THR A 41 -14.32 0.46 1.60
N GLY A 42 -14.00 0.17 0.34
CA GLY A 42 -14.67 0.73 -0.82
C GLY A 42 -15.42 -0.31 -1.63
N ILE A 43 -16.61 0.01 -2.11
CA ILE A 43 -17.38 -0.82 -3.04
C ILE A 43 -17.51 -0.08 -4.36
N GLY A 44 -16.82 -0.57 -5.39
CA GLY A 44 -16.93 -0.11 -6.75
C GLY A 44 -17.91 -0.95 -7.55
N GLN A 45 -18.81 -0.33 -8.29
CA GLN A 45 -19.75 -1.03 -9.16
C GLN A 45 -19.96 -0.25 -10.45
N PHE A 46 -19.87 -0.95 -11.57
CA PHE A 46 -20.23 -0.38 -12.86
C PHE A 46 -21.72 -0.62 -13.09
N LYS A 47 -22.48 0.46 -13.24
CA LYS A 47 -23.91 0.42 -13.50
C LYS A 47 -24.19 0.83 -14.95
N LEU A 48 -24.91 -0.02 -15.68
CA LEU A 48 -25.43 0.29 -17.01
C LEU A 48 -26.95 0.45 -16.90
N PHE A 49 -27.49 1.59 -17.34
CA PHE A 49 -28.92 1.93 -17.17
C PHE A 49 -29.42 1.81 -15.71
N GLY A 50 -28.56 2.13 -14.73
CA GLY A 50 -28.89 2.02 -13.30
C GLY A 50 -28.85 0.60 -12.74
N MET A 51 -28.65 -0.43 -13.57
CA MET A 51 -28.54 -1.83 -13.16
C MET A 51 -27.08 -2.28 -13.01
N PRO A 52 -26.78 -3.19 -12.06
CA PRO A 52 -25.47 -3.84 -11.97
C PRO A 52 -25.07 -4.47 -13.30
N PHE A 53 -23.98 -3.99 -13.92
CA PHE A 53 -23.42 -4.66 -15.08
C PHE A 53 -22.38 -5.71 -14.68
N ASN A 54 -21.64 -5.44 -13.61
CA ASN A 54 -20.66 -6.36 -13.04
C ASN A 54 -20.89 -6.58 -11.54
N ALA A 55 -20.26 -7.64 -11.03
CA ALA A 55 -20.16 -7.88 -9.59
C ALA A 55 -19.45 -6.68 -8.92
N PRO A 56 -19.90 -6.28 -7.72
CA PRO A 56 -19.27 -5.19 -6.99
C PRO A 56 -17.84 -5.55 -6.64
N HIS A 57 -16.90 -4.70 -7.06
CA HIS A 57 -15.50 -4.80 -6.72
C HIS A 57 -15.27 -4.22 -5.33
N ARG A 58 -14.96 -5.09 -4.37
CA ARG A 58 -14.69 -4.68 -2.98
C ARG A 58 -13.20 -4.41 -2.82
N THR A 59 -12.88 -3.28 -2.21
CA THR A 59 -11.53 -2.85 -1.89
C THR A 59 -11.44 -2.56 -0.40
N ALA A 60 -10.28 -2.81 0.17
CA ALA A 60 -9.99 -2.51 1.56
C ALA A 60 -8.58 -1.94 1.63
N TYR A 61 -8.36 -0.92 2.46
CA TYR A 61 -7.05 -0.32 2.64
C TYR A 61 -6.93 0.36 4.01
N MET A 62 -5.70 0.47 4.51
CA MET A 62 -5.33 1.36 5.61
C MET A 62 -4.97 2.72 5.04
N ARG A 63 -5.62 3.79 5.50
CA ARG A 63 -5.35 5.17 5.10
C ARG A 63 -4.72 5.95 6.24
N CYS A 64 -3.56 6.56 6.01
CA CYS A 64 -2.99 7.53 6.95
C CYS A 64 -3.89 8.76 7.06
N LYS A 65 -4.29 9.13 8.27
CA LYS A 65 -5.18 10.27 8.52
C LYS A 65 -4.61 11.63 8.11
N LYS A 66 -3.28 11.80 8.14
CA LYS A 66 -2.60 13.07 7.85
C LYS A 66 -2.31 13.27 6.36
N CYS A 67 -1.73 12.27 5.69
CA CYS A 67 -1.25 12.40 4.30
C CYS A 67 -2.04 11.58 3.27
N SER A 68 -3.09 10.87 3.69
CA SER A 68 -3.91 10.01 2.82
C SER A 68 -3.11 8.93 2.08
N PHE A 69 -1.97 8.50 2.65
CA PHE A 69 -1.24 7.34 2.15
C PHE A 69 -2.07 6.08 2.38
N ASP A 70 -2.37 5.37 1.29
CA ASP A 70 -3.19 4.16 1.29
C ASP A 70 -2.31 2.92 1.13
N VAL A 71 -2.52 1.93 2.00
CA VAL A 71 -1.95 0.59 1.90
C VAL A 71 -3.08 -0.40 1.68
N LYS A 72 -3.06 -1.08 0.53
CA LYS A 72 -4.08 -2.07 0.17
C LYS A 72 -4.08 -3.25 1.16
N ILE A 73 -5.27 -3.69 1.55
CA ILE A 73 -5.50 -4.89 2.34
C ILE A 73 -6.17 -5.90 1.41
N GLU A 74 -5.57 -7.07 1.25
CA GLU A 74 -6.19 -8.13 0.47
C GLU A 74 -7.42 -8.68 1.20
N PRO A 75 -8.47 -9.16 0.49
CA PRO A 75 -9.71 -9.61 1.12
C PRO A 75 -9.51 -10.66 2.22
N GLU A 76 -8.51 -11.52 2.06
CA GLU A 76 -8.14 -12.60 2.98
C GLU A 76 -7.57 -12.06 4.31
N GLU A 77 -7.03 -10.84 4.30
CA GLU A 77 -6.38 -10.20 5.44
C GLU A 77 -7.30 -9.27 6.22
N GLN A 78 -8.55 -9.07 5.79
CA GLN A 78 -9.51 -8.24 6.53
C GLN A 78 -9.69 -8.67 7.99
N PRO A 79 -9.75 -9.98 8.33
CA PRO A 79 -9.81 -10.40 9.74
C PRO A 79 -8.56 -9.99 10.55
N LEU A 80 -7.40 -9.89 9.90
CA LEU A 80 -6.17 -9.42 10.53
C LEU A 80 -6.21 -7.91 10.79
N ALA A 81 -6.85 -7.13 9.91
CA ALA A 81 -7.11 -5.71 10.15
C ALA A 81 -8.04 -5.51 11.37
N ASP A 82 -9.05 -6.36 11.54
CA ASP A 82 -9.90 -6.34 12.73
C ASP A 82 -9.13 -6.72 14.01
N ALA A 83 -8.21 -7.68 13.94
CA ALA A 83 -7.33 -8.04 15.06
C ALA A 83 -6.40 -6.88 15.45
N VAL A 84 -5.80 -6.20 14.46
CA VAL A 84 -4.99 -5.00 14.67
C VAL A 84 -5.81 -3.89 15.33
N ARG A 85 -7.07 -3.69 14.91
CA ARG A 85 -7.97 -2.72 15.55
C ARG A 85 -8.18 -3.05 17.03
N ALA A 86 -8.45 -4.32 17.36
CA ALA A 86 -8.66 -4.73 18.74
C ALA A 86 -7.44 -4.48 19.65
N ILE A 87 -6.23 -4.68 19.12
CA ILE A 87 -4.98 -4.36 19.83
C ILE A 87 -4.85 -2.84 20.04
N THR A 88 -5.14 -2.05 19.00
CA THR A 88 -5.12 -0.58 19.05
C THR A 88 -6.17 0.00 20.01
N ASP A 89 -7.34 -0.62 20.12
CA ASP A 89 -8.37 -0.22 21.09
C ASP A 89 -7.89 -0.44 22.53
N ARG A 90 -7.16 -1.53 22.79
CA ARG A 90 -6.54 -1.77 24.11
C ARG A 90 -5.49 -0.72 24.47
N LEU A 91 -4.65 -0.31 23.52
CA LEU A 91 -3.74 0.82 23.70
C LEU A 91 -4.50 2.11 24.03
N SER A 92 -5.56 2.39 23.27
CA SER A 92 -6.36 3.61 23.39
C SER A 92 -7.11 3.71 24.72
N ASN A 93 -7.53 2.57 25.26
CA ASN A 93 -8.19 2.47 26.55
C ASN A 93 -7.20 2.42 27.73
N GLY A 94 -5.89 2.50 27.47
CA GLY A 94 -4.85 2.48 28.49
C GLY A 94 -4.62 1.10 29.13
N THR A 95 -5.21 0.04 28.58
CA THR A 95 -5.02 -1.35 29.08
C THR A 95 -3.76 -2.00 28.51
N LEU A 96 -3.11 -1.36 27.54
CA LEU A 96 -1.87 -1.80 26.91
C LEU A 96 -0.82 -0.69 26.98
N SER A 97 0.41 -1.04 27.35
CA SER A 97 1.55 -0.12 27.26
C SER A 97 2.04 0.00 25.81
N SER A 98 2.70 1.11 25.47
CA SER A 98 3.23 1.31 24.11
C SER A 98 4.26 0.24 23.69
N SER A 99 5.05 -0.29 24.63
CA SER A 99 6.03 -1.35 24.33
C SER A 99 5.34 -2.70 24.06
N THR A 100 4.32 -3.05 24.85
CA THR A 100 3.51 -4.25 24.63
C THR A 100 2.69 -4.15 23.35
N TYR A 101 2.14 -2.97 23.04
CA TYR A 101 1.45 -2.70 21.79
C TYR A 101 2.33 -2.99 20.58
N LYS A 102 3.56 -2.48 20.57
CA LYS A 102 4.49 -2.71 19.46
C LYS A 102 4.76 -4.21 19.26
N ALA A 103 5.03 -4.94 20.35
CA ALA A 103 5.26 -6.38 20.31
C ALA A 103 4.04 -7.18 19.83
N GLU A 104 2.83 -6.85 20.29
CA GLU A 104 1.60 -7.53 19.85
C GLU A 104 1.26 -7.22 18.39
N ILE A 105 1.50 -6.00 17.91
CA ILE A 105 1.32 -5.66 16.50
C ILE A 105 2.38 -6.38 15.64
N GLU A 106 3.62 -6.50 16.12
CA GLU A 106 4.72 -7.16 15.43
C GLU A 106 4.46 -8.63 15.10
N THR A 107 3.72 -9.33 15.96
CA THR A 107 3.37 -10.75 15.78
C THR A 107 2.22 -11.01 14.81
N VAL A 108 1.50 -9.98 14.36
CA VAL A 108 0.41 -10.15 13.38
C VAL A 108 1.00 -10.47 12.00
N PRO A 109 0.75 -11.66 11.42
CA PRO A 109 1.33 -12.08 10.15
C PRO A 109 0.54 -11.50 8.96
N ALA A 110 0.52 -10.18 8.83
CA ALA A 110 -0.20 -9.47 7.78
C ALA A 110 0.74 -8.80 6.78
N HIS A 111 0.51 -9.02 5.47
CA HIS A 111 1.26 -8.41 4.38
C HIS A 111 1.07 -6.90 4.36
N PHE A 112 -0.13 -6.38 4.64
CA PHE A 112 -0.32 -4.93 4.76
C PHE A 112 0.50 -4.32 5.91
N MET A 113 0.76 -5.06 7.00
CA MET A 113 1.64 -4.61 8.07
C MET A 113 3.10 -4.60 7.60
N ALA A 114 3.53 -5.60 6.84
CA ALA A 114 4.84 -5.59 6.21
C ALA A 114 4.97 -4.39 5.25
N ALA A 115 3.95 -4.05 4.47
CA ALA A 115 3.93 -2.88 3.60
C ALA A 115 3.91 -1.54 4.35
N ILE A 116 3.41 -1.49 5.59
CA ILE A 116 3.52 -0.29 6.43
C ILE A 116 4.93 -0.19 7.05
N ARG A 117 5.52 -1.33 7.47
CA ARG A 117 6.85 -1.41 8.09
C ARG A 117 8.00 -1.21 7.10
N ALA A 118 7.92 -1.85 5.94
CA ALA A 118 8.89 -1.80 4.85
C ALA A 118 9.01 -0.40 4.21
N VAL A 119 8.34 0.61 4.73
CA VAL A 119 8.51 2.00 4.27
C VAL A 119 8.94 2.90 5.44
N SER A 120 8.79 2.44 6.69
CA SER A 120 9.21 3.13 7.91
C SER A 120 10.57 2.69 8.45
N GLU A 121 11.13 1.58 7.97
CA GLU A 121 12.42 1.04 8.43
C GLU A 121 13.53 1.31 7.40
N ASN A 122 14.75 1.52 7.88
CA ASN A 122 15.95 1.52 7.05
C ASN A 122 16.52 0.09 7.00
N TRP A 123 16.99 -0.36 5.84
CA TRP A 123 17.86 -1.53 5.76
C TRP A 123 19.33 -1.11 5.72
N GLN A 124 20.19 -1.95 6.29
CA GLN A 124 21.62 -1.71 6.25
C GLN A 124 22.24 -2.46 5.06
N CYS A 125 22.93 -1.73 4.20
CA CYS A 125 23.58 -2.33 3.04
C CYS A 125 24.65 -3.34 3.48
N PRO A 126 24.60 -4.61 3.02
CA PRO A 126 25.60 -5.60 3.40
C PRO A 126 26.99 -5.26 2.84
N GLY A 127 27.05 -4.50 1.74
CA GLY A 127 28.29 -4.14 1.07
C GLY A 127 29.02 -2.94 1.66
N CYS A 128 28.31 -1.84 1.94
CA CYS A 128 28.92 -0.60 2.42
C CYS A 128 28.46 -0.16 3.82
N LYS A 129 27.56 -0.92 4.47
CA LYS A 129 27.00 -0.64 5.80
C LYS A 129 26.16 0.64 5.90
N GLU A 130 25.90 1.31 4.79
CA GLU A 130 25.05 2.47 4.71
C GLU A 130 23.59 2.13 5.05
N GLU A 131 22.91 3.02 5.77
CA GLU A 131 21.47 2.93 5.97
C GLU A 131 20.74 3.39 4.71
N ASN A 132 19.79 2.59 4.28
CA ASN A 132 19.00 2.80 3.09
C ASN A 132 17.53 2.77 3.49
N PRO A 133 16.70 3.71 3.02
CA PRO A 133 15.26 3.56 3.18
C PRO A 133 14.80 2.27 2.50
N MET A 134 13.91 1.50 3.14
CA MET A 134 13.35 0.26 2.57
C MET A 134 12.57 0.46 1.25
N GLY A 135 12.29 1.72 0.85
CA GLY A 135 11.78 2.05 -0.48
C GLY A 135 12.81 1.93 -1.62
N PHE A 136 14.09 1.77 -1.31
CA PHE A 136 15.16 1.55 -2.28
C PHE A 136 15.48 0.05 -2.36
N VAL A 137 15.26 -0.55 -3.54
CA VAL A 137 15.63 -1.95 -3.82
C VAL A 137 17.13 -2.12 -4.10
N GLU A 138 17.85 -1.03 -4.31
CA GLU A 138 19.30 -0.97 -4.48
C GLU A 138 19.90 0.09 -3.55
N CYS A 139 21.11 -0.15 -3.05
CA CYS A 139 21.77 0.76 -2.15
C CYS A 139 22.09 2.08 -2.85
N TRP A 140 21.64 3.21 -2.32
CA TRP A 140 21.90 4.53 -2.93
C TRP A 140 23.39 4.86 -3.08
N ASN A 141 24.24 4.34 -2.19
CA ASN A 141 25.68 4.60 -2.20
C ASN A 141 26.45 3.65 -3.13
N CYS A 142 26.21 2.34 -3.05
CA CYS A 142 27.01 1.34 -3.77
C CYS A 142 26.24 0.51 -4.79
N GLN A 143 24.97 0.83 -5.03
CA GLN A 143 24.08 0.20 -6.01
C GLN A 143 23.93 -1.32 -5.85
N LYS A 144 24.29 -1.87 -4.67
CA LYS A 144 24.07 -3.29 -4.39
C LYS A 144 22.61 -3.54 -4.05
N PRO A 145 22.03 -4.67 -4.51
CA PRO A 145 20.65 -5.00 -4.22
C PRO A 145 20.42 -5.15 -2.71
N MET A 146 19.20 -4.83 -2.29
CA MET A 146 18.71 -5.17 -0.96
C MET A 146 18.72 -6.70 -0.79
N PRO A 147 19.11 -7.24 0.38
CA PRO A 147 19.04 -8.67 0.63
C PRO A 147 17.64 -9.22 0.36
N GLY A 148 17.52 -10.20 -0.53
CA GLY A 148 16.25 -10.81 -0.93
C GLY A 148 15.51 -10.09 -2.07
N ALA A 149 16.08 -9.01 -2.64
CA ALA A 149 15.55 -8.30 -3.80
C ALA A 149 16.39 -8.50 -5.08
N GLU A 150 17.32 -9.45 -5.08
CA GLU A 150 18.26 -9.70 -6.17
C GLU A 150 17.55 -10.01 -7.49
N ASP A 151 16.49 -10.82 -7.43
CA ASP A 151 15.71 -11.21 -8.61
C ASP A 151 14.91 -10.02 -9.19
N ILE A 152 14.40 -9.14 -8.33
CA ILE A 152 13.63 -7.95 -8.73
C ILE A 152 14.54 -6.97 -9.49
N VAL A 153 15.75 -6.77 -8.98
CA VAL A 153 16.76 -5.91 -9.61
C VAL A 153 17.22 -6.50 -10.95
N ALA A 154 17.46 -7.81 -10.99
CA ALA A 154 17.85 -8.49 -12.23
C ALA A 154 16.77 -8.40 -13.33
N GLU A 155 15.50 -8.59 -12.97
CA GLU A 155 14.38 -8.44 -13.89
C GLU A 155 14.22 -7.00 -14.41
N ALA A 156 14.40 -6.01 -13.55
CA ALA A 156 14.32 -4.59 -13.94
C ALA A 156 15.44 -4.23 -14.92
N GLN A 157 16.67 -4.64 -14.65
CA GLN A 157 17.82 -4.40 -15.52
C GLN A 157 17.67 -5.12 -16.88
N ALA A 158 17.12 -6.32 -16.89
CA ALA A 158 16.82 -7.04 -18.13
C ALA A 158 15.81 -6.29 -19.01
N LYS A 159 14.74 -5.76 -18.39
CA LYS A 159 13.71 -4.95 -19.08
C LYS A 159 14.27 -3.63 -19.60
N GLU A 160 15.09 -2.94 -18.82
CA GLU A 160 15.76 -1.70 -19.28
C GLU A 160 16.69 -1.96 -20.47
N LYS A 161 17.44 -3.06 -20.42
CA LYS A 161 18.34 -3.44 -21.52
C LYS A 161 17.57 -3.76 -22.80
N GLU A 162 16.48 -4.52 -22.70
CA GLU A 162 15.61 -4.81 -23.85
C GLU A 162 14.97 -3.53 -24.42
N ALA A 163 14.54 -2.61 -23.55
CA ALA A 163 13.99 -1.32 -23.96
C ALA A 163 15.05 -0.44 -24.65
N ALA A 164 16.28 -0.40 -24.14
CA ALA A 164 17.39 0.34 -24.73
C ALA A 164 17.81 -0.22 -26.10
N GLU A 165 17.83 -1.55 -26.26
CA GLU A 165 18.14 -2.22 -27.53
C GLU A 165 17.06 -1.94 -28.59
N LYS A 166 15.77 -1.94 -28.21
CA LYS A 166 14.67 -1.53 -29.10
C LYS A 166 14.77 -0.06 -29.52
N ALA A 167 15.04 0.84 -28.58
CA ALA A 167 15.21 2.27 -28.88
C ALA A 167 16.40 2.53 -29.82
N ALA A 168 17.52 1.81 -29.63
CA ALA A 168 18.68 1.91 -30.50
C ALA A 168 18.41 1.38 -31.93
N ALA A 169 17.61 0.31 -32.06
CA ALA A 169 17.21 -0.24 -33.36
C ALA A 169 16.24 0.68 -34.14
N GLU A 170 15.45 1.49 -33.44
CA GLU A 170 14.53 2.48 -34.03
C GLU A 170 15.23 3.78 -34.44
N ALA A 171 16.27 4.20 -33.69
CA ALA A 171 17.06 5.39 -34.01
C ALA A 171 18.08 5.19 -35.16
N GLY A 172 18.32 3.95 -35.58
CA GLY A 172 19.21 3.58 -36.69
C GLY A 172 18.54 3.41 -38.06
N LYS A 173 17.24 3.72 -38.18
CA LYS A 173 16.48 3.77 -39.44
C LYS A 173 16.22 5.21 -39.85
#